data_AF-A0A2S4V470-F1
#
_entry.id   AF-A0A2S4V470-F1
#
_cell.length_a   1.000
_cell.length_b   1.000
_cell.length_c   1.000
_cell.angle_alpha   90.00
_cell.angle_beta   90.00
_cell.angle_gamma   90.00
#
_symmetry.space_group_name_H-M   'P 1'
#
loop_
_entity.id
_entity.type
_entity.pdbx_description
1 polymer ?
#
loop_
_entity_poly.entity_id
_entity_poly.type
_entity_poly.pdbx_seq_one_letter_code
_entity_poly.pdbx_strand_id
1 'polypeptide(L)'
;MSNLIYPNANTTPSKEQAAASTKFGSKQTDHIYLRNAIEGIPLLTMDNYPHWKGRFINMLNLQKLTKPLTNPEGVHTNHQNNQLLLAMATKLKPSVEMNIATPGNKDGTCLLWADIKEYFASEQPANKAVFIKNFGPSSSISRMYLSLSPRSKLF
;
A
#
# COMPACT_ATOMS: atom_id res chain seq x y z
N MET A 1 -65.32 -3.90 -39.72
CA MET A 1 -65.19 -3.16 -38.45
C MET A 1 -64.05 -3.85 -37.69
N SER A 2 -62.83 -3.35 -37.53
CA SER A 2 -62.27 -1.99 -37.63
C SER A 2 -60.78 -2.10 -37.99
N ASN A 3 -60.25 -1.11 -38.72
CA ASN A 3 -58.85 -0.97 -39.14
C ASN A 3 -57.88 -0.69 -37.97
N LEU A 4 -56.57 -0.91 -38.19
CA LEU A 4 -55.44 0.06 -38.14
C LEU A 4 -54.09 -0.70 -38.12
N ILE A 5 -53.35 -0.78 -39.24
CA ILE A 5 -52.18 0.06 -39.64
C ILE A 5 -50.97 -0.03 -38.66
N TYR A 6 -49.87 -0.65 -39.13
CA TYR A 6 -48.48 -0.55 -38.61
C TYR A 6 -47.73 0.55 -39.41
N PRO A 7 -46.67 1.27 -38.93
CA PRO A 7 -45.33 0.69 -38.63
C PRO A 7 -44.33 1.46 -37.67
N ASN A 8 -43.19 0.81 -37.37
CA ASN A 8 -41.78 1.29 -37.20
C ASN A 8 -41.25 2.15 -36.00
N ALA A 9 -40.03 1.74 -35.56
CA ALA A 9 -38.88 2.39 -34.87
C ALA A 9 -39.12 3.07 -33.49
N ASN A 10 -38.30 2.82 -32.45
CA ASN A 10 -36.99 3.47 -32.25
C ASN A 10 -36.18 2.85 -31.08
N THR A 11 -34.86 2.92 -31.25
CA THR A 11 -33.68 2.75 -30.38
C THR A 11 -33.80 3.13 -28.89
N THR A 12 -33.07 2.41 -28.01
CA THR A 12 -32.05 2.90 -27.03
C THR A 12 -32.09 2.17 -25.66
N PRO A 13 -30.91 1.82 -25.05
CA PRO A 13 -30.77 0.99 -23.85
C PRO A 13 -30.59 1.81 -22.56
N SER A 14 -30.96 1.26 -21.40
CA SER A 14 -30.42 1.54 -20.04
C SER A 14 -31.34 0.90 -18.99
N LYS A 15 -30.85 0.23 -17.96
CA LYS A 15 -29.96 0.81 -16.95
C LYS A 15 -29.13 -0.31 -16.31
N GLU A 16 -27.92 -0.46 -16.81
CA GLU A 16 -26.82 -1.07 -16.07
C GLU A 16 -26.62 -0.26 -14.79
N GLN A 17 -26.66 -0.94 -13.66
CA GLN A 17 -26.52 -0.35 -12.34
C GLN A 17 -25.03 -0.03 -12.14
N ALA A 18 -24.59 1.08 -12.74
CA ALA A 18 -23.28 1.64 -12.48
C ALA A 18 -23.21 2.02 -11.00
N ALA A 19 -22.48 1.22 -10.23
CA ALA A 19 -22.01 1.60 -8.91
C ALA A 19 -21.34 2.98 -9.05
N ALA A 20 -21.87 3.97 -8.33
CA ALA A 20 -21.37 5.33 -8.37
C ALA A 20 -19.88 5.33 -8.00
N SER A 21 -19.02 5.40 -9.01
CA SER A 21 -17.61 5.77 -8.85
C SER A 21 -17.59 7.21 -8.36
N THR A 22 -17.62 7.36 -7.04
CA THR A 22 -17.39 8.65 -6.40
C THR A 22 -15.96 9.02 -6.73
N LYS A 23 -15.75 9.86 -7.76
CA LYS A 23 -14.47 10.46 -8.11
C LYS A 23 -14.00 11.37 -6.97
N PHE A 24 -13.43 10.77 -5.94
CA PHE A 24 -12.67 11.48 -4.91
C PHE A 24 -11.39 11.99 -5.59
N GLY A 25 -11.14 13.30 -5.53
CA GLY A 25 -10.06 13.95 -6.30
C GLY A 25 -10.51 14.67 -7.58
N SER A 26 -11.80 15.00 -7.69
CA SER A 26 -12.31 15.85 -8.81
C SER A 26 -12.45 17.32 -8.43
N LYS A 27 -12.35 17.66 -7.14
CA LYS A 27 -12.50 19.02 -6.62
C LYS A 27 -11.19 19.49 -5.98
N GLN A 28 -10.89 20.78 -6.14
CA GLN A 28 -9.66 21.41 -5.64
C GLN A 28 -9.41 21.18 -4.14
N THR A 29 -10.48 21.09 -3.34
CA THR A 29 -10.40 20.78 -1.90
C THR A 29 -9.85 19.38 -1.62
N ASP A 30 -10.24 18.38 -2.41
CA ASP A 30 -9.80 16.98 -2.23
C ASP A 30 -8.29 16.85 -2.47
N HIS A 31 -7.76 17.62 -3.43
CA HIS A 31 -6.32 17.69 -3.70
C HIS A 31 -5.55 18.33 -2.55
N ILE A 32 -6.10 19.37 -1.90
CA ILE A 32 -5.46 20.02 -0.75
C ILE A 32 -5.37 19.04 0.43
N TYR A 33 -6.46 18.32 0.74
CA TYR A 33 -6.45 17.34 1.83
C TYR A 33 -5.49 16.17 1.55
N LEU A 34 -5.47 15.66 0.32
CA LEU A 34 -4.53 14.62 -0.08
C LEU A 34 -3.08 15.09 0.00
N ARG A 35 -2.79 16.29 -0.51
CA ARG A 35 -1.45 16.89 -0.43
C ARG A 35 -1.00 17.03 1.01
N ASN A 36 -1.84 17.61 1.87
CA ASN A 36 -1.53 17.75 3.30
C ASN A 36 -1.33 16.40 3.99
N ALA A 37 -2.12 15.38 3.61
CA ALA A 37 -1.95 14.03 4.13
C ALA A 37 -0.60 13.43 3.72
N ILE A 38 -0.18 13.58 2.46
CA ILE A 38 1.13 13.10 1.97
C ILE A 38 2.29 13.86 2.62
N GLU A 39 2.20 15.19 2.70
CA GLU A 39 3.21 16.03 3.35
C GLU A 39 3.36 15.68 4.84
N GLY A 40 2.25 15.36 5.53
CA GLY A 40 2.22 14.92 6.92
C GLY A 40 2.70 13.49 7.18
N ILE A 41 3.02 12.70 6.16
CA ILE A 41 3.69 11.40 6.33
C ILE A 41 5.19 11.65 6.55
N PRO A 42 5.78 11.22 7.68
CA PRO A 42 7.21 11.35 7.91
C PRO A 42 8.01 10.41 6.99
N LEU A 43 9.33 10.60 6.89
CA LEU A 43 10.20 9.57 6.31
C LEU A 43 10.19 8.34 7.22
N LEU A 44 10.03 7.14 6.64
CA LEU A 44 10.03 5.88 7.37
C LEU A 44 11.45 5.57 7.87
N THR A 45 11.56 5.37 9.18
CA THR A 45 12.78 4.94 9.88
C THR A 45 12.50 3.71 10.74
N MET A 46 13.53 3.14 11.35
CA MET A 46 13.40 1.99 12.26
C MET A 46 12.52 2.29 13.48
N ASP A 47 12.48 3.55 13.92
CA ASP A 47 11.89 3.92 15.21
C ASP A 47 10.46 4.48 15.08
N ASN A 48 9.99 4.77 13.87
CA ASN A 48 8.71 5.46 13.66
C ASN A 48 7.65 4.68 12.89
N TYR A 49 7.88 3.38 12.62
CA TYR A 49 6.97 2.57 11.78
C TYR A 49 5.50 2.61 12.21
N PRO A 50 5.12 2.45 13.49
CA PRO A 50 3.71 2.53 13.89
C PRO A 50 3.07 3.89 13.55
N HIS A 51 3.82 4.98 13.76
CA HIS A 51 3.36 6.32 13.44
C HIS A 51 3.27 6.57 11.93
N TRP A 52 4.30 6.16 11.17
CA TRP A 52 4.34 6.22 9.73
C TRP A 52 3.16 5.46 9.10
N LYS A 53 2.94 4.22 9.55
CA LYS A 53 1.83 3.36 9.09
C LYS A 53 0.48 4.01 9.34
N GLY A 54 0.28 4.62 10.52
CA GLY A 54 -0.95 5.35 10.84
C GLY A 54 -1.20 6.53 9.90
N ARG A 55 -0.18 7.34 9.63
CA ARG A 55 -0.28 8.47 8.67
C ARG A 55 -0.56 7.99 7.25
N PHE A 56 0.08 6.90 6.83
CA PHE A 56 -0.13 6.33 5.49
C PHE A 56 -1.56 5.76 5.34
N ILE A 57 -2.07 5.03 6.33
CA ILE A 57 -3.46 4.53 6.34
C ILE A 57 -4.47 5.69 6.29
N ASN A 58 -4.22 6.79 7.00
CA ASN A 58 -5.10 7.96 6.93
C ASN A 58 -5.16 8.56 5.52
N MET A 59 -4.02 8.65 4.83
CA MET A 59 -3.98 9.09 3.44
C MET A 59 -4.77 8.15 2.51
N LEU A 60 -4.63 6.82 2.70
CA LEU A 60 -5.39 5.82 1.94
C LEU A 60 -6.89 5.89 2.21
N ASN A 61 -7.31 6.15 3.44
CA ASN A 61 -8.71 6.29 3.82
C ASN A 61 -9.36 7.47 3.08
N LEU A 62 -8.66 8.59 2.93
CA LEU A 62 -9.13 9.72 2.11
C LEU A 62 -9.37 9.28 0.66
N GLN A 63 -8.50 8.45 0.11
CA GLN A 63 -8.61 7.95 -1.26
C GLN A 63 -9.54 6.73 -1.42
N LYS A 64 -10.08 6.18 -0.32
CA LYS A 64 -10.80 4.89 -0.29
C LYS A 64 -9.95 3.70 -0.80
N LEU A 65 -8.63 3.79 -0.66
CA LEU A 65 -7.65 2.80 -1.16
C LEU A 65 -7.15 1.83 -0.08
N THR A 66 -7.60 1.95 1.17
CA THR A 66 -7.15 1.09 2.27
C THR A 66 -7.43 -0.38 2.01
N LYS A 67 -8.69 -0.76 1.70
CA LYS A 67 -9.03 -2.16 1.42
C LYS A 67 -8.30 -2.73 0.20
N PRO A 68 -8.25 -2.02 -0.95
CA PRO A 68 -7.47 -2.46 -2.09
C PRO A 68 -5.97 -2.64 -1.80
N LEU A 69 -5.36 -1.84 -0.93
CA LEU A 69 -3.93 -1.99 -0.64
C LEU A 69 -3.64 -3.10 0.38
N THR A 70 -4.49 -3.24 1.40
CA THR A 70 -4.23 -4.18 2.50
C THR A 70 -4.64 -5.62 2.19
N ASN A 71 -5.42 -5.82 1.13
CA ASN A 71 -5.82 -7.13 0.64
C ASN A 71 -4.85 -7.61 -0.46
N PRO A 72 -4.26 -8.81 -0.36
CA PRO A 72 -3.43 -9.38 -1.44
C PRO A 72 -4.14 -9.50 -2.79
N GLU A 73 -5.48 -9.61 -2.81
CA GLU A 73 -6.29 -9.63 -4.04
C GLU A 73 -6.85 -8.26 -4.43
N GLY A 74 -6.45 -7.20 -3.73
CA GLY A 74 -6.96 -5.86 -3.99
C GLY A 74 -6.51 -5.33 -5.36
N VAL A 75 -7.48 -4.94 -6.18
CA VAL A 75 -7.24 -4.45 -7.54
C VAL A 75 -7.09 -2.94 -7.52
N HIS A 76 -5.99 -2.43 -8.09
CA HIS A 76 -5.77 -1.00 -8.33
C HIS A 76 -5.77 -0.75 -9.84
N THR A 77 -6.22 0.43 -10.26
CA THR A 77 -5.89 0.89 -11.61
C THR A 77 -4.39 1.18 -11.73
N ASN A 78 -3.81 1.07 -12.93
CA ASN A 78 -2.40 1.42 -13.15
C ASN A 78 -2.05 2.83 -12.66
N HIS A 79 -2.97 3.79 -12.81
CA HIS A 79 -2.79 5.14 -12.31
C HIS A 79 -2.66 5.19 -10.78
N GLN A 80 -3.57 4.52 -10.06
CA GLN A 80 -3.52 4.44 -8.60
C GLN A 80 -2.25 3.72 -8.11
N ASN A 81 -1.86 2.63 -8.76
CA ASN A 81 -0.63 1.91 -8.43
C ASN A 81 0.60 2.82 -8.56
N ASN A 82 0.74 3.55 -9.68
CA ASN A 82 1.87 4.44 -9.89
C ASN A 82 1.90 5.60 -8.88
N GLN A 83 0.75 6.17 -8.55
CA GLN A 83 0.66 7.24 -7.55
C GLN A 83 1.04 6.75 -6.16
N LEU A 84 0.57 5.56 -5.76
CA LEU A 84 0.88 5.00 -4.45
C LEU A 84 2.35 4.56 -4.36
N LEU A 85 2.92 3.96 -5.41
CA LEU A 85 4.35 3.65 -5.48
C LEU A 85 5.19 4.91 -5.28
N LEU A 86 4.87 6.00 -5.98
CA LEU A 86 5.56 7.28 -5.82
C LEU A 86 5.44 7.83 -4.38
N ALA A 87 4.24 7.78 -3.81
CA ALA A 87 4.00 8.23 -2.44
C ALA A 87 4.75 7.37 -1.39
N MET A 88 4.89 6.05 -1.62
CA MET A 88 5.68 5.18 -0.75
C MET A 88 7.18 5.47 -0.91
N ALA A 89 7.70 5.44 -2.13
CA ALA A 89 9.12 5.61 -2.42
C ALA A 89 9.67 6.92 -1.85
N THR A 90 8.95 8.03 -2.04
CA THR A 90 9.35 9.35 -1.49
C THR A 90 9.33 9.43 0.04
N LYS A 91 8.72 8.45 0.72
CA LYS A 91 8.57 8.38 2.17
C LYS A 91 9.38 7.24 2.79
N LEU A 92 10.28 6.60 2.04
CA LEU A 92 11.26 5.65 2.58
C LEU A 92 12.60 6.37 2.79
N LYS A 93 13.21 6.19 3.96
CA LYS A 93 14.63 6.56 4.12
C LYS A 93 15.47 5.59 3.29
N PRO A 94 16.54 6.02 2.58
CA PRO A 94 17.35 5.14 1.74
C PRO A 94 17.86 3.89 2.46
N SER A 95 18.22 4.02 3.75
CA SER A 95 18.65 2.88 4.58
C SER A 95 17.55 1.83 4.80
N VAL A 96 16.28 2.23 4.81
CA VAL A 96 15.14 1.32 4.92
C VAL A 96 14.80 0.75 3.54
N GLU A 97 14.81 1.60 2.51
CA GLU A 97 14.54 1.20 1.13
C GLU A 97 15.45 0.07 0.66
N MET A 98 16.76 0.14 0.93
CA MET A 98 17.71 -0.92 0.52
C MET A 98 17.40 -2.31 1.11
N ASN A 99 16.69 -2.39 2.24
CA ASN A 99 16.36 -3.65 2.89
C ASN A 99 14.98 -4.19 2.48
N ILE A 100 14.16 -3.36 1.82
CA ILE A 100 12.78 -3.69 1.44
C ILE A 100 12.66 -3.82 -0.08
N ALA A 101 13.34 -2.98 -0.85
CA ALA A 101 13.20 -2.91 -2.30
C ALA A 101 13.81 -4.17 -2.95
N THR A 102 12.97 -4.96 -3.61
CA THR A 102 13.35 -6.11 -4.42
C THR A 102 12.92 -5.89 -5.86
N PRO A 103 13.55 -6.51 -6.87
CA PRO A 103 13.09 -6.39 -8.25
C PRO A 103 11.60 -6.77 -8.43
N GLY A 104 11.07 -7.68 -7.60
CA GLY A 104 9.68 -8.16 -7.69
C GLY A 104 8.63 -7.23 -7.09
N ASN A 105 8.99 -6.30 -6.18
CA ASN A 105 8.02 -5.42 -5.51
C ASN A 105 8.01 -3.98 -6.03
N LYS A 106 8.96 -3.59 -6.88
CA LYS A 106 9.10 -2.22 -7.41
C LYS A 106 7.92 -1.75 -8.25
N ASP A 107 7.19 -2.70 -8.85
CA ASP A 107 6.09 -2.41 -9.76
C ASP A 107 4.71 -2.60 -9.12
N GLY A 108 4.63 -3.13 -7.89
CA GLY A 108 3.38 -3.50 -7.24
C GLY A 108 3.22 -2.89 -5.86
N THR A 109 2.27 -1.96 -5.71
CA THR A 109 2.05 -1.28 -4.42
C THR A 109 1.66 -2.25 -3.29
N CYS A 110 0.83 -3.26 -3.59
CA CYS A 110 0.42 -4.27 -2.61
C CYS A 110 1.61 -5.10 -2.09
N LEU A 111 2.55 -5.45 -2.99
CA LEU A 111 3.77 -6.19 -2.64
C LEU A 111 4.69 -5.33 -1.78
N LEU A 112 4.96 -4.09 -2.21
CA LEU A 112 5.78 -3.16 -1.43
C LEU A 112 5.19 -2.91 -0.03
N TRP A 113 3.87 -2.75 0.09
CA TRP A 113 3.20 -2.63 1.38
C TRP A 113 3.35 -3.87 2.25
N ALA A 114 3.24 -5.07 1.66
CA ALA A 114 3.44 -6.33 2.36
C ALA A 114 4.87 -6.45 2.89
N ASP A 115 5.86 -6.17 2.06
CA ASP A 115 7.29 -6.27 2.41
C ASP A 115 7.68 -5.26 3.49
N ILE A 116 7.12 -4.04 3.45
CA ILE A 116 7.27 -3.07 4.55
C ILE A 116 6.71 -3.65 5.86
N LYS A 117 5.49 -4.21 5.85
CA LYS A 117 4.91 -4.80 7.07
C LYS A 117 5.76 -5.97 7.58
N GLU A 118 6.21 -6.84 6.71
CA GLU A 118 6.98 -8.03 7.06
C GLU A 118 8.35 -7.65 7.64
N TYR A 119 9.07 -6.74 6.99
CA TYR A 119 10.35 -6.23 7.47
C TYR A 119 10.23 -5.65 8.89
N PHE A 120 9.25 -4.78 9.14
CA PHE A 120 9.07 -4.18 10.48
C PHE A 120 8.50 -5.14 11.52
N ALA A 121 7.82 -6.21 11.12
CA ALA A 121 7.45 -7.30 12.01
C ALA A 121 8.68 -8.14 12.38
N SER A 122 9.52 -8.50 11.40
CA SER A 122 10.78 -9.23 11.61
C SER A 122 11.73 -8.49 12.55
N GLU A 123 11.72 -7.16 12.49
CA GLU A 123 12.57 -6.31 13.32
C GLU A 123 12.08 -6.15 14.78
N GLN A 124 10.90 -6.67 15.14
CA GLN A 124 10.38 -6.61 16.51
C GLN A 124 11.25 -7.42 17.48
N PRO A 125 11.61 -6.87 18.66
CA PRO A 125 12.41 -7.58 19.65
C PRO A 125 11.83 -8.95 20.06
N ALA A 126 10.50 -9.04 20.18
CA ALA A 126 9.82 -10.29 20.50
C ALA A 126 10.01 -11.36 19.40
N ASN A 127 9.90 -10.97 18.13
CA ASN A 127 10.07 -11.88 17.01
C ASN A 127 11.53 -12.34 16.88
N LYS A 128 12.49 -11.43 17.09
CA LYS A 128 13.92 -11.77 17.16
C LYS A 128 14.21 -12.71 18.33
N ALA A 129 13.63 -12.48 19.51
CA ALA A 129 13.80 -13.32 20.68
C ALA A 129 13.24 -14.73 20.47
N VAL A 130 12.07 -14.87 19.83
CA VAL A 130 11.49 -16.17 19.46
C VAL A 130 12.41 -16.90 18.46
N PHE A 131 12.92 -16.20 17.45
CA PHE A 131 13.85 -16.79 16.49
C PHE A 131 15.13 -17.28 17.17
N ILE A 132 15.76 -16.45 18.02
CA ILE A 132 16.96 -16.82 18.79
C ILE A 132 16.67 -17.99 19.74
N LYS A 133 15.49 -18.03 20.38
CA LYS A 133 15.08 -19.14 21.25
C LYS A 133 14.97 -20.45 20.48
N ASN A 134 14.42 -20.42 19.27
CA ASN A 134 14.19 -21.62 18.46
C ASN A 134 15.47 -22.18 17.82
N PHE A 135 16.43 -21.32 17.50
CA PHE A 135 17.66 -21.73 16.80
C PHE A 135 18.93 -21.66 17.66
N GLY A 136 18.85 -21.11 18.86
CA GLY A 136 19.98 -20.92 19.77
C GLY A 136 20.87 -19.71 19.39
N PRO A 137 21.38 -18.94 20.37
CA PRO A 137 22.09 -17.68 20.12
C PRO A 137 23.41 -17.84 19.35
N SER A 138 23.98 -19.05 19.32
CA SER A 138 25.26 -19.34 18.69
C SER A 138 25.14 -20.12 17.38
N SER A 139 23.94 -20.46 16.91
CA SER A 139 23.79 -21.17 15.64
C SER A 139 24.23 -20.29 14.46
N SER A 140 24.81 -20.91 13.44
CA SER A 140 25.16 -20.22 12.19
C SER A 140 23.95 -19.53 11.57
N ILE A 141 22.75 -20.11 11.73
CA ILE A 141 21.47 -19.56 11.26
C ILE A 141 21.10 -18.29 12.03
N SER A 142 21.18 -18.28 13.37
CA SER A 142 20.92 -17.08 14.17
C SER A 142 21.93 -15.97 13.94
N ARG A 143 23.21 -16.30 13.75
CA ARG A 143 24.24 -15.30 13.40
C ARG A 143 24.01 -14.70 12.01
N MET A 144 23.63 -15.52 11.03
CA MET A 144 23.33 -15.06 9.67
C MET A 144 22.09 -14.15 9.67
N TYR A 145 21.01 -14.54 10.34
CA TYR A 145 19.81 -13.71 10.50
C TYR A 145 20.11 -12.35 11.16
N LEU A 146 20.90 -12.34 12.23
CA LEU A 146 21.30 -11.10 12.90
C LEU A 146 22.22 -10.22 12.03
N SER A 147 23.09 -10.81 11.22
CA SER A 147 23.99 -10.08 10.29
C SER A 147 23.30 -9.43 9.10
N LEU A 148 22.16 -10.00 8.69
CA LEU A 148 21.30 -9.46 7.63
C LEU A 148 20.37 -8.37 8.16
N SER A 149 20.12 -8.33 9.48
CA SER A 149 19.37 -7.27 10.13
C SER A 149 20.18 -5.97 10.11
N PRO A 150 19.68 -4.87 9.52
CA PRO A 150 20.47 -3.67 9.25
C PRO A 150 21.05 -2.95 10.49
N ARG A 151 20.59 -3.28 11.70
CA ARG A 151 21.14 -2.75 12.95
C ARG A 151 22.49 -3.36 13.35
N SER A 152 22.89 -4.51 12.80
CA SER A 152 24.18 -5.15 13.12
C SER A 152 25.38 -4.55 12.38
N LYS A 153 25.15 -3.65 11.42
CA LYS A 153 26.21 -2.99 10.63
C LYS A 153 26.68 -1.66 11.24
N LEU A 154 26.29 -1.37 12.49
CA LEU A 154 26.57 -0.11 13.19
C LEU A 154 27.40 -0.28 14.47
N PHE A 155 28.03 -1.44 14.68
CA PHE A 155 29.03 -1.66 15.73
C PHE A 155 30.20 -2.48 15.17
#